data_AF-V4NMX9-F1
#
_entry.id   AF-V4NMX9-F1
#
_cell.length_a   1.000
_cell.length_b   1.000
_cell.length_c   1.000
_cell.angle_alpha   90.00
_cell.angle_beta   90.00
_cell.angle_gamma   90.00
#
_symmetry.space_group_name_H-M   'P 1'
#
loop_
_entity.id
_entity.type
_entity.pdbx_description
1 polymer ?
#
loop_
_entity_poly.entity_id
_entity_poly.type
_entity_poly.pdbx_seq_one_letter_code
_entity_poly.pdbx_strand_id
1 'polypeptide(L)'
;MRLWARDSGDSSCLGFYAFAKVSSPGSCHSPRTTYIRTITELAKFGTLPPDHCVPDVLAPGLKVVFCGTALGRVSAQSRAYYAHPGNFFWRTLFATGLTPELIAARDYSRVLEFGIGLTDLCKLHFGNDNQLPSIAFDTSGLRGKIMKVQPKILAFTSKTAASTFLNRPTGFISLGFQPDKVGATRIWVLPSPSGQARLFWDQEVWQQLADADL
;
A
#
# COMPACT_ATOMS: atom_id res chain seq x y z
N MET A 1 -18.42 21.40 -33.75
CA MET A 1 -19.90 21.32 -33.69
C MET A 1 -20.22 19.83 -33.61
N ARG A 2 -20.62 19.20 -32.49
CA ARG A 2 -21.43 19.57 -31.33
C ARG A 2 -20.72 19.27 -30.00
N LEU A 3 -21.00 20.14 -29.04
CA LEU A 3 -20.77 20.05 -27.59
C LEU A 3 -21.81 19.12 -26.95
N TRP A 4 -21.46 18.38 -25.90
CA TRP A 4 -22.24 18.05 -24.68
C TRP A 4 -21.18 17.53 -23.68
N ALA A 5 -20.71 18.28 -22.68
CA ALA A 5 -21.33 18.78 -21.45
C ALA A 5 -20.59 18.10 -20.26
N ARG A 6 -19.89 18.92 -19.46
CA ARG A 6 -19.24 18.57 -18.19
C ARG A 6 -20.30 18.42 -17.09
N ASP A 7 -20.01 17.58 -16.10
CA ASP A 7 -20.17 17.85 -14.66
C ASP A 7 -19.26 16.84 -13.92
N SER A 8 -18.17 17.19 -13.24
CA SER A 8 -17.92 18.16 -12.16
C SER A 8 -18.56 17.76 -10.82
N GLY A 9 -18.00 16.73 -10.16
CA GLY A 9 -18.30 16.39 -8.76
C GLY A 9 -17.13 16.77 -7.86
N ASP A 10 -16.87 18.08 -7.76
CA ASP A 10 -15.88 18.69 -6.87
C ASP A 10 -16.57 18.97 -5.53
N SER A 11 -16.35 18.11 -4.54
CA SER A 11 -16.89 18.27 -3.17
C SER A 11 -16.05 19.31 -2.42
N SER A 12 -16.20 20.56 -2.86
CA SER A 12 -15.69 21.74 -2.20
C SER A 12 -16.55 22.08 -0.97
N CYS A 13 -15.85 22.44 0.11
CA CYS A 13 -16.39 22.94 1.36
C CYS A 13 -17.32 24.13 1.10
N LEU A 14 -18.63 23.96 1.30
CA LEU A 14 -19.59 25.06 1.32
C LEU A 14 -19.72 25.62 2.73
N GLY A 15 -19.35 26.89 2.84
CA GLY A 15 -19.53 27.72 4.01
C GLY A 15 -20.97 28.15 4.21
N PHE A 16 -21.34 28.32 5.47
CA PHE A 16 -22.53 29.04 5.88
C PHE A 16 -22.11 30.43 6.38
N TYR A 17 -22.53 31.46 5.65
CA TYR A 17 -22.64 32.83 6.15
C TYR A 17 -24.02 32.98 6.79
N ALA A 18 -24.07 33.34 8.07
CA ALA A 18 -25.24 33.93 8.71
C ALA A 18 -24.78 35.18 9.47
N PHE A 19 -25.22 36.35 9.00
CA PHE A 19 -25.11 37.62 9.70
C PHE A 19 -26.12 37.67 10.85
N ALA A 20 -25.66 37.99 12.07
CA ALA A 20 -26.53 38.52 13.11
C ALA A 20 -25.76 39.43 14.09
N LYS A 21 -26.19 40.70 14.10
CA LYS A 21 -26.13 41.77 15.12
C LYS A 21 -24.94 41.87 16.10
N VAL A 22 -24.29 43.03 16.01
CA VAL A 22 -23.42 43.66 17.02
C VAL A 22 -24.22 44.09 18.26
N SER A 23 -23.75 43.70 19.45
CA SER A 23 -24.04 44.40 20.72
C SER A 23 -22.88 44.19 21.72
N SER A 24 -22.17 45.29 22.00
CA SER A 24 -21.42 45.75 23.21
C SER A 24 -20.57 44.80 24.10
N PRO A 25 -19.52 45.34 24.78
CA PRO A 25 -18.38 44.55 25.24
C PRO A 25 -18.60 43.99 26.66
N GLY A 26 -18.71 42.66 26.75
CA GLY A 26 -18.62 41.91 27.99
C GLY A 26 -17.33 41.10 28.02
N SER A 27 -16.51 41.32 29.04
CA SER A 27 -15.34 40.51 29.38
C SER A 27 -15.67 39.02 29.34
N CYS A 28 -15.14 38.31 28.34
CA CYS A 28 -15.24 36.86 28.25
C CYS A 28 -13.82 36.31 28.13
N HIS A 29 -13.39 35.65 29.20
CA HIS A 29 -12.17 34.84 29.21
C HIS A 29 -12.28 33.82 28.07
N SER A 30 -11.47 33.95 27.02
CA SER A 30 -11.43 32.91 25.98
C SER A 30 -10.91 31.64 26.63
N PRO A 31 -11.63 30.51 26.59
CA PRO A 31 -10.96 29.24 26.76
C PRO A 31 -10.01 29.12 25.57
N ARG A 32 -8.70 29.09 25.82
CA ARG A 32 -7.76 28.58 24.83
C ARG A 32 -8.17 27.12 24.62
N THR A 33 -8.96 26.86 23.58
CA THR A 33 -9.19 25.50 23.08
C THR A 33 -7.86 25.05 22.53
N THR A 34 -7.04 24.46 23.41
CA THR A 34 -5.87 23.70 23.02
C THR A 34 -6.42 22.52 22.22
N TYR A 35 -6.44 22.65 20.90
CA TYR A 35 -6.64 21.51 20.00
C TYR A 35 -5.38 20.65 20.11
N ILE A 36 -5.26 19.94 21.23
CA ILE A 36 -4.31 18.85 21.36
C ILE A 36 -4.81 17.84 20.34
N ARG A 37 -4.18 17.80 19.15
CA ARG A 37 -4.23 16.62 18.30
C ARG A 37 -3.59 15.52 19.14
N THR A 38 -4.40 14.84 19.95
CA THR A 38 -4.00 13.59 20.57
C THR A 38 -3.64 12.70 19.39
N ILE A 39 -2.34 12.43 19.22
CA ILE A 39 -1.88 11.35 18.36
C ILE A 39 -2.51 10.11 18.96
N THR A 40 -3.68 9.73 18.44
CA THR A 40 -4.38 8.56 18.94
C THR A 40 -3.59 7.40 18.37
N GLU A 41 -2.80 6.77 19.23
CA GLU A 41 -2.02 5.60 18.87
C GLU A 41 -2.97 4.58 18.23
N LEU A 42 -2.73 4.22 16.96
CA LEU A 42 -3.59 3.25 16.27
C LEU A 42 -3.71 1.98 17.10
N ALA A 43 -4.88 1.33 17.07
CA ALA A 43 -5.09 0.01 17.63
C ALA A 43 -4.07 -1.02 17.08
N LYS A 44 -4.04 -2.23 17.64
CA LYS A 44 -3.09 -3.27 17.20
C LYS A 44 -3.31 -3.69 15.74
N PHE A 45 -4.58 -3.77 15.33
CA PHE A 45 -5.08 -4.09 13.99
C PHE A 45 -6.52 -3.55 13.88
N GLY A 46 -7.05 -3.45 12.66
CA GLY A 46 -8.43 -3.03 12.43
C GLY A 46 -8.62 -2.29 11.10
N THR A 47 -9.74 -1.58 10.97
CA THR A 47 -9.99 -0.69 9.84
C THR A 47 -8.99 0.47 9.86
N LEU A 48 -8.45 0.80 8.69
CA LEU A 48 -7.50 1.89 8.53
C LEU A 48 -8.26 3.23 8.57
N PRO A 49 -7.87 4.19 9.43
CA PRO A 49 -8.47 5.51 9.40
C PRO A 49 -8.26 6.21 8.06
N PRO A 50 -9.21 7.05 7.59
CA PRO A 50 -9.10 7.72 6.29
C PRO A 50 -7.84 8.56 6.10
N ASP A 51 -7.34 9.20 7.17
CA ASP A 51 -6.12 10.02 7.16
C ASP A 51 -4.82 9.20 7.23
N HIS A 52 -4.94 7.88 7.40
CA HIS A 52 -3.85 6.91 7.43
C HIS A 52 -3.75 6.07 6.15
N CYS A 53 -4.63 6.30 5.17
CA CYS A 53 -4.55 5.67 3.86
C CYS A 53 -3.18 5.93 3.21
N VAL A 54 -2.52 4.85 2.79
CA VAL A 54 -1.28 4.91 2.01
C VAL A 54 -1.65 4.73 0.54
N PRO A 55 -1.41 5.71 -0.34
CA PRO A 55 -1.69 5.60 -1.77
C PRO A 55 -0.94 4.44 -2.43
N ASP A 56 -1.53 3.86 -3.46
CA ASP A 56 -0.77 2.97 -4.35
C ASP A 56 0.30 3.76 -5.10
N VAL A 57 1.41 3.10 -5.41
CA VAL A 57 2.48 3.64 -6.24
C VAL A 57 2.46 2.89 -7.56
N LEU A 58 1.76 3.44 -8.54
CA LEU A 58 1.52 2.79 -9.83
C LEU A 58 1.66 3.80 -10.98
N ALA A 59 2.36 3.39 -12.04
CA ALA A 59 2.54 4.15 -13.27
C ALA A 59 2.65 3.17 -14.45
N PRO A 60 2.31 3.54 -15.70
CA PRO A 60 2.57 2.70 -16.86
C PRO A 60 4.05 2.36 -17.03
N GLY A 61 4.36 1.22 -17.67
CA GLY A 61 5.74 0.86 -18.04
C GLY A 61 6.62 0.35 -16.89
N LEU A 62 6.03 0.01 -15.74
CA LEU A 62 6.77 -0.54 -14.61
C LEU A 62 7.34 -1.92 -14.91
N LYS A 63 8.55 -2.17 -14.41
CA LYS A 63 9.22 -3.47 -14.48
C LYS A 63 8.54 -4.46 -13.53
N VAL A 64 8.28 -4.02 -12.30
CA VAL A 64 7.65 -4.83 -11.27
C VAL A 64 6.71 -4.00 -10.40
N VAL A 65 5.58 -4.59 -10.01
CA VAL A 65 4.74 -4.09 -8.93
C VAL A 65 4.80 -5.08 -7.78
N PHE A 66 5.26 -4.65 -6.61
CA PHE A 66 5.18 -5.43 -5.38
C PHE A 66 3.80 -5.30 -4.76
N CYS A 67 3.20 -6.43 -4.40
CA CYS A 67 1.92 -6.49 -3.72
C CYS A 67 2.05 -7.24 -2.39
N GLY A 68 1.85 -6.52 -1.28
CA GLY A 68 1.69 -7.14 0.03
C GLY A 68 0.25 -7.57 0.31
N THR A 69 0.02 -8.08 1.52
CA THR A 69 -1.32 -8.43 2.03
C THR A 69 -2.05 -7.19 2.50
N ALA A 70 -1.48 -6.48 3.47
CA ALA A 70 -1.95 -5.22 4.03
C ALA A 70 -0.78 -4.48 4.70
N LEU A 71 -1.03 -3.25 5.13
CA LEU A 71 -0.13 -2.54 6.04
C LEU A 71 -0.06 -3.26 7.39
N GLY A 72 1.16 -3.42 7.92
CA GLY A 72 1.34 -3.70 9.35
C GLY A 72 1.07 -2.46 10.21
N ARG A 73 0.93 -2.60 11.53
CA ARG A 73 0.63 -1.47 12.44
C ARG A 73 1.61 -0.30 12.30
N VAL A 74 2.92 -0.56 12.25
CA VAL A 74 3.93 0.50 12.12
C VAL A 74 3.85 1.19 10.75
N SER A 75 3.56 0.42 9.69
CA SER A 75 3.32 0.95 8.34
C SER A 75 2.09 1.85 8.29
N ALA A 76 0.99 1.43 8.93
CA ALA A 76 -0.23 2.22 9.05
C ALA A 76 0.02 3.53 9.83
N GLN A 77 0.67 3.46 10.99
CA GLN A 77 1.02 4.63 11.81
C GLN A 77 1.92 5.62 11.06
N SER A 78 2.91 5.10 10.33
CA SER A 78 3.88 5.92 9.58
C SER A 78 3.37 6.36 8.21
N ARG A 79 2.20 5.84 7.77
CA ARG A 79 1.62 6.05 6.44
C ARG A 79 2.62 5.73 5.31
N ALA A 80 3.29 4.60 5.47
CA ALA A 80 4.39 4.18 4.61
C ALA A 80 4.40 2.66 4.45
N TYR A 81 4.86 2.18 3.29
CA TYR A 81 5.02 0.75 3.02
C TYR A 81 6.19 0.15 3.81
N TYR A 82 5.98 -1.07 4.32
CA TYR A 82 7.01 -1.89 4.97
C TYR A 82 7.87 -1.14 6.03
N ALA A 83 7.25 -0.24 6.82
CA ALA A 83 7.96 0.69 7.69
C ALA A 83 8.47 0.07 9.01
N HIS A 84 8.04 -1.14 9.35
CA HIS A 84 8.51 -1.81 10.57
C HIS A 84 10.03 -2.08 10.48
N PRO A 85 10.86 -1.72 11.49
CA PRO A 85 12.32 -1.87 11.40
C PRO A 85 12.82 -3.31 11.20
N GLY A 86 12.05 -4.28 11.68
CA GLY A 86 12.28 -5.71 11.44
C GLY A 86 11.76 -6.24 10.10
N ASN A 87 11.25 -5.38 9.20
CA ASN A 87 10.88 -5.76 7.84
C ASN A 87 12.08 -5.58 6.91
N PHE A 88 12.41 -6.60 6.13
CA PHE A 88 13.60 -6.63 5.28
C PHE A 88 13.39 -5.97 3.92
N PHE A 89 12.16 -5.63 3.52
CA PHE A 89 11.81 -5.21 2.16
C PHE A 89 12.78 -4.18 1.56
N TRP A 90 12.94 -3.04 2.25
CA TRP A 90 13.79 -1.95 1.78
C TRP A 90 15.27 -2.35 1.70
N ARG A 91 15.76 -3.14 2.67
CA ARG A 91 17.14 -3.66 2.66
C ARG A 91 17.34 -4.67 1.54
N THR A 92 16.33 -5.48 1.23
CA THR A 92 16.37 -6.48 0.17
C THR A 92 16.34 -5.84 -1.21
N LEU A 93 15.53 -4.79 -1.43
CA LEU A 93 15.56 -4.06 -2.70
C LEU A 93 16.96 -3.50 -2.99
N PHE A 94 17.61 -2.92 -1.98
CA PHE A 94 18.97 -2.43 -2.12
C PHE A 94 19.98 -3.57 -2.31
N ALA A 95 19.92 -4.61 -1.47
CA ALA A 95 20.87 -5.72 -1.51
C ALA A 95 20.83 -6.53 -2.81
N THR A 96 19.68 -6.56 -3.48
CA THR A 96 19.49 -7.26 -4.77
C THR A 96 19.77 -6.36 -5.98
N GLY A 97 20.07 -5.07 -5.78
CA GLY A 97 20.27 -4.12 -6.86
C GLY A 97 18.99 -3.65 -7.56
N LEU A 98 17.80 -4.06 -7.08
CA LEU A 98 16.51 -3.54 -7.56
C LEU A 98 16.40 -2.02 -7.35
N THR A 99 17.04 -1.51 -6.30
CA THR A 99 17.29 -0.07 -6.13
C THR A 99 18.78 0.20 -5.92
N PRO A 100 19.35 1.26 -6.53
CA PRO A 100 20.78 1.56 -6.39
C PRO A 100 21.15 2.13 -5.01
N GLU A 101 20.15 2.47 -4.21
CA GLU A 101 20.31 2.99 -2.86
C GLU A 101 19.26 2.42 -1.90
N LEU A 102 19.53 2.54 -0.60
CA LEU A 102 18.57 2.17 0.44
C LEU A 102 17.53 3.29 0.62
N ILE A 103 16.33 3.06 0.08
CA ILE A 103 15.20 3.98 0.23
C ILE A 103 14.62 3.86 1.65
N ALA A 104 14.44 5.00 2.34
CA ALA A 104 13.74 5.03 3.61
C ALA A 104 12.23 4.83 3.39
N ALA A 105 11.55 4.11 4.29
CA ALA A 105 10.14 3.79 4.13
C ALA A 105 9.22 5.01 3.92
N ARG A 106 9.52 6.16 4.51
CA ARG A 106 8.77 7.42 4.30
C ARG A 106 8.86 7.96 2.87
N ASP A 107 9.92 7.59 2.15
CA ASP A 107 10.25 8.03 0.80
C ASP A 107 9.81 6.97 -0.24
N TYR A 108 8.87 6.10 0.13
CA TYR A 108 8.49 4.90 -0.64
C TYR A 108 8.05 5.18 -2.07
N SER A 109 7.54 6.37 -2.39
CA SER A 109 7.11 6.74 -3.75
C SER A 109 8.28 6.83 -4.74
N ARG A 110 9.51 7.03 -4.25
CA ARG A 110 10.74 7.11 -5.06
C ARG A 110 11.07 5.81 -5.79
N VAL A 111 10.47 4.68 -5.41
CA VAL A 111 10.59 3.41 -6.15
C VAL A 111 10.19 3.53 -7.63
N LEU A 112 9.34 4.52 -7.98
CA LEU A 112 9.00 4.81 -9.38
C LEU A 112 10.21 5.23 -10.22
N GLU A 113 11.21 5.89 -9.62
CA GLU A 113 12.47 6.28 -10.28
C GLU A 113 13.21 5.04 -10.84
N PHE A 114 12.93 3.86 -10.28
CA PHE A 114 13.59 2.59 -10.61
C PHE A 114 12.64 1.61 -11.34
N GLY A 115 11.48 2.09 -11.80
CA GLY A 115 10.50 1.25 -12.50
C GLY A 115 9.78 0.25 -11.60
N ILE A 116 9.72 0.52 -10.29
CA ILE A 116 9.06 -0.32 -9.28
C ILE A 116 7.75 0.35 -8.84
N GLY A 117 6.71 -0.44 -8.62
CA GLY A 117 5.45 0.00 -8.01
C GLY A 117 5.12 -0.76 -6.72
N LEU A 118 4.18 -0.21 -5.93
CA LEU A 118 3.74 -0.74 -4.64
C LEU A 118 2.21 -0.70 -4.52
N THR A 119 1.63 -1.78 -4.02
CA THR A 119 0.21 -1.88 -3.65
C THR A 119 0.03 -2.95 -2.57
N ASP A 120 -1.17 -3.05 -1.99
CA ASP A 120 -1.58 -4.18 -1.17
C ASP A 120 -2.94 -4.73 -1.64
N LEU A 121 -3.23 -5.99 -1.33
CA LEU A 121 -4.56 -6.58 -1.54
C LEU A 121 -5.63 -5.96 -0.64
N CYS A 122 -5.25 -5.63 0.59
CA CYS A 122 -6.12 -4.99 1.58
C CYS A 122 -5.64 -3.57 1.82
N LYS A 123 -6.45 -2.61 1.35
CA LYS A 123 -6.16 -1.17 1.47
C LYS A 123 -6.93 -0.48 2.61
N LEU A 124 -7.95 -1.16 3.15
CA LEU A 124 -8.89 -0.58 4.12
C LEU A 124 -8.72 -1.13 5.54
N HIS A 125 -7.85 -2.12 5.74
CA HIS A 125 -7.51 -2.64 7.06
C HIS A 125 -5.99 -2.75 7.21
N PHE A 126 -5.53 -2.84 8.45
CA PHE A 126 -4.13 -3.05 8.79
C PHE A 126 -4.00 -4.09 9.91
N GLY A 127 -2.86 -4.78 9.95
CA GLY A 127 -2.61 -5.86 10.90
C GLY A 127 -1.80 -7.00 10.29
N ASN A 128 -1.53 -8.03 11.08
CA ASN A 128 -0.96 -9.27 10.57
C ASN A 128 -2.00 -10.03 9.72
N ASP A 129 -1.54 -10.88 8.81
CA ASP A 129 -2.41 -11.67 7.91
C ASP A 129 -3.57 -12.40 8.63
N ASN A 130 -3.29 -13.01 9.79
CA ASN A 130 -4.28 -13.74 10.58
C ASN A 130 -5.29 -12.87 11.34
N GLN A 131 -5.13 -11.54 11.29
CA GLN A 131 -6.01 -10.56 11.93
C GLN A 131 -6.91 -9.84 10.92
N LEU A 132 -6.68 -10.06 9.62
CA LEU A 132 -7.45 -9.43 8.55
C LEU A 132 -8.73 -10.22 8.27
N PRO A 133 -9.89 -9.56 8.15
CA PRO A 133 -11.10 -10.24 7.73
C PRO A 133 -10.99 -10.66 6.26
N SER A 134 -11.51 -11.84 5.91
CA SER A 134 -11.43 -12.37 4.53
C SER A 134 -12.05 -11.44 3.49
N ILE A 135 -13.10 -10.70 3.87
CA ILE A 135 -13.77 -9.70 3.02
C ILE A 135 -12.91 -8.46 2.71
N ALA A 136 -11.79 -8.26 3.41
CA ALA A 136 -10.95 -7.06 3.23
C ALA A 136 -10.01 -7.14 2.01
N PHE A 137 -9.86 -8.31 1.40
CA PHE A 137 -8.97 -8.51 0.28
C PHE A 137 -9.66 -8.18 -1.05
N ASP A 138 -9.24 -7.11 -1.70
CA ASP A 138 -9.77 -6.68 -3.00
C ASP A 138 -8.97 -7.25 -4.18
N THR A 139 -9.16 -8.55 -4.42
CA THR A 139 -8.51 -9.27 -5.53
C THR A 139 -8.98 -8.78 -6.90
N SER A 140 -10.22 -8.27 -6.98
CA SER A 140 -10.83 -7.75 -8.21
C SER A 140 -10.26 -6.38 -8.59
N GLY A 141 -10.13 -5.48 -7.63
CA GLY A 141 -9.50 -4.18 -7.82
C GLY A 141 -8.03 -4.30 -8.13
N LEU A 142 -7.31 -5.24 -7.50
CA LEU A 142 -5.91 -5.52 -7.88
C LEU A 142 -5.82 -5.98 -9.35
N ARG A 143 -6.70 -6.90 -9.80
CA ARG A 143 -6.75 -7.31 -11.22
C ARG A 143 -6.99 -6.13 -12.14
N GLY A 144 -7.95 -5.26 -11.82
CA GLY A 144 -8.25 -4.05 -12.59
C GLY A 144 -7.06 -3.10 -12.69
N LYS A 145 -6.37 -2.83 -11.57
CA LYS A 145 -5.15 -1.99 -11.53
C LYS A 145 -4.05 -2.56 -12.40
N ILE A 146 -3.78 -3.86 -12.29
CA ILE A 146 -2.70 -4.52 -13.04
C ILE A 146 -3.03 -4.63 -14.53
N MET A 147 -4.28 -4.89 -14.92
CA MET A 147 -4.71 -4.82 -16.33
C MET A 147 -4.55 -3.43 -16.94
N LYS A 148 -4.75 -2.37 -16.14
CA LYS A 148 -4.59 -0.99 -16.58
C LYS A 148 -3.12 -0.56 -16.69
N VAL A 149 -2.31 -0.95 -15.71
CA VAL A 149 -0.91 -0.49 -15.56
C VAL A 149 0.07 -1.35 -16.36
N GLN A 150 -0.25 -2.63 -16.55
CA GLN A 150 0.50 -3.63 -17.32
C GLN A 150 2.00 -3.68 -16.97
N PRO A 151 2.39 -3.87 -15.69
CA PRO A 151 3.79 -4.06 -15.36
C PRO A 151 4.30 -5.38 -15.98
N LYS A 152 5.61 -5.53 -16.19
CA LYS A 152 6.17 -6.81 -16.67
C LYS A 152 5.91 -7.94 -15.67
N ILE A 153 6.01 -7.64 -14.36
CA ILE A 153 5.82 -8.59 -13.26
C ILE A 153 4.91 -8.00 -12.17
N LEU A 154 3.98 -8.81 -11.68
CA LEU A 154 3.30 -8.63 -10.39
C LEU A 154 3.94 -9.58 -9.38
N ALA A 155 4.66 -9.02 -8.39
CA ALA A 155 5.37 -9.78 -7.39
C ALA A 155 4.63 -9.74 -6.05
N PHE A 156 4.05 -10.87 -5.62
CA PHE A 156 3.46 -10.99 -4.29
C PHE A 156 4.57 -11.14 -3.25
N THR A 157 4.60 -10.25 -2.26
CA THR A 157 5.61 -10.29 -1.19
C THR A 157 5.29 -11.29 -0.08
N SER A 158 4.38 -12.24 -0.32
CA SER A 158 4.12 -13.38 0.56
C SER A 158 3.30 -14.45 -0.17
N LYS A 159 3.41 -15.71 0.27
CA LYS A 159 2.50 -16.78 -0.18
C LYS A 159 1.05 -16.51 0.20
N THR A 160 0.78 -15.81 1.32
CA THR A 160 -0.58 -15.45 1.71
C THR A 160 -1.24 -14.55 0.66
N ALA A 161 -0.56 -13.48 0.24
CA ALA A 161 -1.10 -12.58 -0.77
C ALA A 161 -1.35 -13.31 -2.09
N ALA A 162 -0.38 -14.11 -2.54
CA ALA A 162 -0.52 -14.93 -3.73
C ALA A 162 -1.68 -15.93 -3.63
N SER A 163 -1.80 -16.64 -2.51
CA SER A 163 -2.84 -17.62 -2.21
C SER A 163 -4.23 -17.00 -2.30
N THR A 164 -4.43 -15.84 -1.66
CA THR A 164 -5.70 -15.10 -1.72
C THR A 164 -6.01 -14.63 -3.14
N PHE A 165 -5.01 -14.09 -3.86
CA PHE A 165 -5.22 -13.58 -5.21
C PHE A 165 -5.50 -14.68 -6.23
N LEU A 166 -4.81 -15.82 -6.14
CA LEU A 166 -4.94 -16.96 -7.05
C LEU A 166 -6.06 -17.93 -6.64
N ASN A 167 -6.68 -17.71 -5.47
CA ASN A 167 -7.69 -18.57 -4.88
C ASN A 167 -7.22 -20.04 -4.75
N ARG A 168 -6.04 -20.24 -4.14
CA ARG A 168 -5.43 -21.56 -3.90
C ARG A 168 -4.82 -21.62 -2.51
N PRO A 169 -4.80 -22.77 -1.82
CA PRO A 169 -4.15 -22.86 -0.51
C PRO A 169 -2.65 -22.56 -0.60
N THR A 170 -2.08 -21.93 0.43
CA THR A 170 -0.66 -21.52 0.49
C THR A 170 0.32 -22.68 0.26
N GLY A 171 -0.03 -23.90 0.67
CA GLY A 171 0.76 -25.11 0.45
C GLY A 171 0.94 -25.49 -1.03
N PHE A 172 0.05 -25.02 -1.91
CA PHE A 172 0.13 -25.21 -3.37
C PHE A 172 0.75 -24.01 -4.10
N ILE A 173 1.25 -23.01 -3.36
CA ILE A 173 1.95 -21.87 -3.93
C ILE A 173 3.46 -22.10 -3.79
N SER A 174 4.16 -22.23 -4.91
CA SER A 174 5.62 -22.24 -4.95
C SER A 174 6.18 -20.82 -4.94
N LEU A 175 7.39 -20.63 -4.42
CA LEU A 175 8.12 -19.37 -4.61
C LEU A 175 8.63 -19.27 -6.05
N GLY A 176 8.85 -18.06 -6.56
CA GLY A 176 9.28 -17.81 -7.94
C GLY A 176 8.12 -17.55 -8.92
N PHE A 177 8.39 -17.72 -10.22
CA PHE A 177 7.39 -17.56 -11.27
C PHE A 177 6.21 -18.52 -11.12
N GLN A 178 5.01 -18.01 -11.36
CA GLN A 178 3.79 -18.79 -11.45
C GLN A 178 3.37 -18.97 -12.92
N PRO A 179 2.67 -20.07 -13.27
CA PRO A 179 2.10 -20.24 -14.60
C PRO A 179 0.99 -19.21 -14.90
N ASP A 180 0.34 -18.69 -13.86
CA ASP A 180 -0.71 -17.68 -13.95
C ASP A 180 -0.21 -16.30 -14.37
N LYS A 181 -1.09 -15.55 -15.03
CA LYS A 181 -0.85 -14.20 -15.51
C LYS A 181 -2.08 -13.31 -15.31
N VAL A 182 -1.86 -12.00 -15.37
CA VAL A 182 -2.91 -10.98 -15.48
C VAL A 182 -2.69 -10.26 -16.81
N GLY A 183 -3.43 -10.63 -17.86
CA GLY A 183 -3.10 -10.20 -19.22
C GLY A 183 -1.70 -10.68 -19.61
N ALA A 184 -0.82 -9.76 -19.99
CA ALA A 184 0.58 -10.05 -20.29
C ALA A 184 1.49 -10.08 -19.03
N THR A 185 1.03 -9.54 -17.90
CA THR A 185 1.82 -9.46 -16.66
C THR A 185 2.03 -10.84 -16.06
N ARG A 186 3.30 -11.22 -15.87
CA ARG A 186 3.69 -12.47 -15.19
C ARG A 186 3.54 -12.33 -13.68
N ILE A 187 3.24 -13.43 -13.00
CA ILE A 187 3.14 -13.44 -11.53
C ILE A 187 4.40 -14.08 -10.93
N TRP A 188 4.93 -13.44 -9.88
CA TRP A 188 6.03 -13.95 -9.05
C TRP A 188 5.60 -14.00 -7.59
N VAL A 189 6.06 -15.00 -6.83
CA VAL A 189 5.81 -15.11 -5.39
C VAL A 189 7.11 -15.12 -4.61
N LEU A 190 7.24 -14.21 -3.65
CA LEU A 190 8.43 -14.01 -2.83
C LEU A 190 8.22 -14.51 -1.41
N PRO A 191 9.28 -14.92 -0.70
CA PRO A 191 9.22 -15.12 0.74
C PRO A 191 8.94 -13.78 1.43
N SER A 192 8.17 -13.83 2.52
CA SER A 192 7.73 -12.62 3.21
C SER A 192 8.90 -11.86 3.84
N PRO A 193 9.03 -10.55 3.59
CA PRO A 193 10.08 -9.74 4.20
C PRO A 193 9.77 -9.37 5.65
N SER A 194 8.61 -9.78 6.21
CA SER A 194 8.30 -9.57 7.62
C SER A 194 9.26 -10.32 8.52
N GLY A 195 9.81 -9.66 9.54
CA GLY A 195 10.64 -10.32 10.56
C GLY A 195 9.91 -11.43 11.35
N GLN A 196 8.57 -11.45 11.34
CA GLN A 196 7.79 -12.56 11.91
C GLN A 196 7.89 -13.84 11.07
N ALA A 197 8.19 -13.71 9.78
CA ALA A 197 8.35 -14.81 8.83
C ALA A 197 9.82 -15.20 8.60
N ARG A 198 10.74 -14.73 9.46
CA ARG A 198 12.20 -14.92 9.27
C ARG A 198 12.66 -16.37 9.09
N LEU A 199 11.90 -17.34 9.64
CA LEU A 199 12.22 -18.77 9.51
C LEU A 199 12.06 -19.28 8.07
N PHE A 200 11.26 -18.60 7.25
CA PHE A 200 11.00 -18.93 5.85
C PHE A 200 11.67 -17.93 4.90
N TRP A 201 12.58 -17.10 5.42
CA TRP A 201 13.26 -16.09 4.63
C TRP A 201 14.29 -16.74 3.72
N ASP A 202 14.27 -16.35 2.46
CA ASP A 202 15.25 -16.74 1.45
C ASP A 202 15.49 -15.55 0.51
N GLN A 203 16.63 -14.89 0.64
CA GLN A 203 16.97 -13.74 -0.20
C GLN A 203 17.22 -14.15 -1.65
N GLU A 204 17.61 -15.39 -1.92
CA GLU A 204 17.95 -15.87 -3.26
C GLU A 204 16.75 -15.74 -4.21
N VAL A 205 15.53 -16.00 -3.73
CA VAL A 205 14.30 -15.83 -4.53
C VAL A 205 14.07 -14.35 -4.92
N TRP A 206 14.51 -13.41 -4.08
CA TRP A 206 14.47 -11.98 -4.42
C TRP A 206 15.55 -11.61 -5.43
N GLN A 207 16.74 -12.21 -5.32
CA GLN A 207 17.81 -12.03 -6.30
C GLN A 207 17.39 -12.56 -7.67
N GLN A 208 16.79 -13.75 -7.73
CA GLN A 208 16.25 -14.32 -8.96
C GLN A 208 15.19 -13.44 -9.62
N LEU A 209 14.38 -12.71 -8.84
CA LEU A 209 13.47 -11.70 -9.38
C LEU A 209 14.23 -10.52 -9.98
N ALA A 210 15.29 -10.04 -9.31
CA ALA A 210 16.12 -8.94 -9.80
C ALA A 210 16.86 -9.29 -11.09
N ASP A 211 17.30 -10.54 -11.20
CA ASP A 211 18.02 -11.08 -12.36
C ASP A 211 17.07 -11.50 -13.50
N ALA A 212 15.78 -11.68 -13.21
CA ALA A 212 14.77 -11.89 -14.24
C ALA A 212 14.71 -10.62 -15.09
N ASP A 213 14.66 -10.76 -16.43
CA ASP A 213 14.69 -9.66 -17.41
C ASP A 213 13.64 -8.54 -17.13
N LEU A 214 14.02 -7.61 -16.23
CA LEU A 214 13.23 -6.51 -15.65
C LEU A 214 13.53 -5.19 -16.35
#